data_AF-A0A956F372-F1
#
_entry.id   AF-A0A956F372-F1
#
_cell.length_a   1.000
_cell.length_b   1.000
_cell.length_c   1.000
_cell.angle_alpha   90.00
_cell.angle_beta   90.00
_cell.angle_gamma   90.00
#
_symmetry.space_group_name_H-M   'P 1'
#
loop_
_entity.id
_entity.type
_entity.pdbx_description
1 polymer ?
#
loop_
_entity_poly.entity_id
_entity_poly.type
_entity_poly.pdbx_seq_one_letter_code
_entity_poly.pdbx_strand_id
1 'polypeptide(L)'
;MAKANFKWPASAKKSPPPPMNLADAYEIGRIVYNHFEEHPLRAIIEEEKLSISKLTLHRCLAAYRVLLNLGHTPGDCPFSFAIAVRLDLVKPEQQKALAKRVVSEKLSTSQLEFEISALRQQEPPKPGRQPMLRFARAMGRLEAFVDGRYHLGGDLNRADELDDAKRAQMLKLAATVRAQLEQVEKALSSGKKAAKRGKKK
;
A
#
# COMPACT_ATOMS: atom_id res chain seq x y z
N MET A 1 -4.96 0.24 36.01
CA MET A 1 -3.94 0.93 35.19
C MET A 1 -4.23 2.42 35.24
N ALA A 2 -3.24 3.26 35.53
CA ALA A 2 -3.42 4.70 35.57
C ALA A 2 -3.80 5.18 34.16
N LYS A 3 -4.94 5.87 34.01
CA LYS A 3 -5.31 6.50 32.73
C LYS A 3 -4.27 7.57 32.44
N ALA A 4 -3.40 7.32 31.47
CA ALA A 4 -2.49 8.34 31.00
C ALA A 4 -3.32 9.52 30.49
N ASN A 5 -3.07 10.71 31.04
CA ASN A 5 -3.91 11.89 30.85
C ASN A 5 -3.47 12.60 29.56
N PHE A 6 -3.80 12.02 28.40
CA PHE A 6 -3.55 12.62 27.09
C PHE A 6 -4.88 12.88 26.36
N LYS A 7 -4.88 13.88 25.46
CA LYS A 7 -6.06 14.30 24.71
C LYS A 7 -5.97 13.81 23.27
N TRP A 8 -6.93 12.98 22.85
CA TRP A 8 -7.06 12.58 21.45
C TRP A 8 -7.45 13.75 20.56
N PRO A 9 -6.88 13.86 19.34
CA PRO A 9 -7.38 14.78 18.31
C PRO A 9 -8.85 14.53 17.99
N ALA A 10 -9.59 15.59 17.66
CA ALA A 10 -11.03 15.50 17.38
C ALA A 10 -11.33 14.55 16.20
N SER A 11 -10.45 14.48 15.21
CA SER A 11 -10.53 13.57 14.07
C SER A 11 -10.50 12.08 14.46
N ALA A 12 -9.98 11.72 15.64
CA ALA A 12 -10.00 10.35 16.14
C ALA A 12 -11.35 9.93 16.74
N LYS A 13 -12.18 10.89 17.16
CA LYS A 13 -13.45 10.66 17.90
C LYS A 13 -14.71 11.15 17.17
N LYS A 14 -14.57 11.84 16.04
CA LYS A 14 -15.71 12.33 15.25
C LYS A 14 -16.30 11.22 14.39
N SER A 15 -17.63 11.16 14.31
CA SER A 15 -18.38 10.25 13.43
C SER A 15 -19.33 11.04 12.53
N PRO A 16 -19.27 10.88 11.19
CA PRO A 16 -18.28 10.10 10.45
C PRO A 16 -16.87 10.70 10.57
N PRO A 17 -15.80 9.90 10.46
CA PRO A 17 -14.43 10.38 10.60
C PRO A 17 -14.10 11.37 9.46
N PRO A 18 -13.55 12.55 9.76
CA PRO A 18 -13.13 13.51 8.75
C PRO A 18 -11.92 12.98 7.96
N PRO A 19 -11.60 13.60 6.81
CA PRO A 19 -10.34 13.34 6.12
C PRO A 19 -9.14 13.53 7.06
N MET A 20 -8.27 12.54 7.13
CA MET A 20 -7.10 12.56 8.02
C MET A 20 -5.99 13.44 7.42
N ASN A 21 -5.63 14.51 8.11
CA ASN A 21 -4.48 15.34 7.77
C ASN A 21 -3.20 14.83 8.47
N LEU A 22 -2.03 15.34 8.06
CA LEU A 22 -0.74 14.88 8.60
C LEU A 22 -0.56 15.24 10.08
N ALA A 23 -1.01 16.41 10.52
CA ALA A 23 -0.85 16.87 11.90
C ALA A 23 -1.65 16.00 12.88
N ASP A 24 -2.92 15.74 12.56
CA ASP A 24 -3.78 14.85 13.34
C ASP A 24 -3.24 13.42 13.34
N ALA A 25 -2.81 12.91 12.18
CA ALA A 25 -2.23 11.58 12.08
C ALA A 25 -0.95 11.44 12.92
N TYR A 26 -0.12 12.48 12.93
CA TYR A 26 1.09 12.54 13.73
C TYR A 26 0.76 12.50 15.22
N GLU A 27 -0.18 13.32 15.70
CA GLU A 27 -0.57 13.34 17.11
C GLU A 27 -1.24 12.03 17.57
N ILE A 28 -2.13 11.46 16.75
CA ILE A 28 -2.71 10.13 17.00
C ILE A 28 -1.60 9.09 17.08
N GLY A 29 -0.66 9.10 16.12
CA GLY A 29 0.47 8.17 16.09
C GLY A 29 1.40 8.32 17.29
N ARG A 30 1.69 9.56 17.71
CA ARG A 30 2.49 9.89 18.89
C ARG A 30 1.86 9.36 20.18
N ILE A 31 0.55 9.55 20.35
CA ILE A 31 -0.19 9.02 21.50
C ILE A 31 -0.10 7.49 21.55
N VAL A 32 -0.36 6.82 20.41
CA VAL A 32 -0.28 5.35 20.34
C VAL A 32 1.13 4.87 20.65
N TYR A 33 2.15 5.51 20.07
CA TYR A 33 3.55 5.13 20.27
C TYR A 33 3.99 5.32 21.73
N ASN A 34 3.67 6.45 22.35
CA ASN A 34 4.16 6.75 23.71
C ASN A 34 3.37 6.06 24.83
N HIS A 35 2.10 5.73 24.60
CA HIS A 35 1.21 5.26 25.67
C HIS A 35 0.63 3.85 25.44
N PHE A 36 0.70 3.33 24.21
CA PHE A 36 0.00 2.10 23.83
C PHE A 36 0.82 1.19 22.90
N GLU A 37 2.14 1.34 22.80
CA GLU A 37 2.94 0.60 21.82
C GLU A 37 2.79 -0.93 21.95
N GLU A 38 2.61 -1.43 23.18
CA GLU A 38 2.43 -2.85 23.46
C GLU A 38 0.97 -3.33 23.35
N HIS A 39 0.00 -2.40 23.20
CA HIS A 39 -1.42 -2.74 23.20
C HIS A 39 -1.88 -3.14 21.78
N PRO A 40 -2.72 -4.17 21.63
CA PRO A 40 -3.35 -4.48 20.35
C PRO A 40 -4.19 -3.30 19.86
N LEU A 41 -4.00 -2.86 18.61
CA LEU A 41 -4.70 -1.70 18.04
C LEU A 41 -6.24 -1.75 18.16
N ARG A 42 -6.84 -2.95 18.18
CA ARG A 42 -8.29 -3.09 18.40
C ARG A 42 -8.69 -2.72 19.83
N ALA A 43 -7.90 -3.17 20.81
CA ALA A 43 -8.14 -2.87 22.22
C ALA A 43 -8.08 -1.37 22.48
N ILE A 44 -7.10 -0.67 21.89
CA ILE A 44 -7.00 0.80 21.98
C ILE A 44 -8.28 1.47 21.44
N ILE A 45 -8.78 1.05 20.28
CA ILE A 45 -9.99 1.63 19.67
C ILE A 45 -11.21 1.44 20.58
N GLU A 46 -11.36 0.25 21.16
CA GLU A 46 -12.49 -0.10 22.03
C GLU A 46 -12.41 0.64 23.38
N GLU A 47 -11.25 0.62 24.03
CA GLU A 47 -11.02 1.25 25.33
C GLU A 47 -11.16 2.78 25.26
N GLU A 48 -10.57 3.40 24.23
CA GLU A 48 -10.56 4.85 24.04
C GLU A 48 -11.78 5.38 23.28
N LYS A 49 -12.66 4.47 22.86
CA LYS A 49 -13.88 4.75 22.08
C LYS A 49 -13.59 5.57 20.83
N LEU A 50 -12.57 5.16 20.07
CA LEU A 50 -12.16 5.85 18.85
C LEU A 50 -13.15 5.55 17.71
N SER A 51 -13.46 6.56 16.91
CA SER A 51 -14.34 6.43 15.72
C SER A 51 -13.57 6.07 14.44
N ILE A 52 -12.25 5.88 14.53
CA ILE A 52 -11.39 5.52 13.42
C ILE A 52 -11.16 4.01 13.33
N SER A 53 -10.96 3.50 12.11
CA SER A 53 -10.73 2.08 11.89
C SER A 53 -9.32 1.63 12.34
N LYS A 54 -9.15 0.34 12.63
CA LYS A 54 -7.84 -0.29 12.91
C LYS A 54 -6.79 0.05 11.86
N LEU A 55 -7.18 0.07 10.58
CA LEU A 55 -6.29 0.41 9.48
C LEU A 55 -5.86 1.89 9.54
N THR A 56 -6.77 2.79 9.88
CA THR A 56 -6.47 4.22 10.03
C THR A 56 -5.50 4.44 11.20
N LEU A 57 -5.74 3.78 12.33
CA LEU A 57 -4.84 3.85 13.49
C LEU A 57 -3.43 3.34 13.16
N HIS A 58 -3.32 2.22 12.44
CA HIS A 58 -2.04 1.72 11.95
C HIS A 58 -1.34 2.74 11.03
N ARG A 59 -2.08 3.42 10.14
CA ARG A 59 -1.50 4.43 9.24
C ARG A 59 -1.01 5.66 10.00
N CYS A 60 -1.70 6.08 11.06
CA CYS A 60 -1.26 7.18 11.92
C CYS A 60 0.06 6.83 12.63
N LEU A 61 0.15 5.62 13.20
CA LEU A 61 1.38 5.13 13.81
C LEU A 61 2.54 5.05 12.81
N ALA A 62 2.28 4.55 11.60
CA ALA A 62 3.26 4.48 10.51
C ALA A 62 3.79 5.87 10.14
N ALA A 63 2.89 6.85 9.95
CA ALA A 63 3.29 8.22 9.63
C ALA A 63 4.13 8.85 10.76
N TYR A 64 3.74 8.68 12.01
CA TYR A 64 4.51 9.16 13.16
C TYR A 64 5.92 8.55 13.20
N ARG A 65 6.05 7.23 13.04
CA ARG A 65 7.36 6.54 13.03
C ARG A 65 8.27 7.02 11.91
N VAL A 66 7.72 7.25 10.72
CA VAL A 66 8.49 7.78 9.58
C VAL A 66 8.95 9.21 9.86
N LEU A 67 8.07 10.08 10.34
CA LEU A 67 8.42 11.45 10.68
C LEU A 67 9.49 11.48 11.78
N LEU A 68 9.33 10.67 12.82
CA LEU A 68 10.32 10.50 13.89
C LEU A 68 11.67 10.04 13.36
N ASN A 69 11.70 9.01 12.50
CA ASN A 69 12.94 8.48 11.91
C ASN A 69 13.64 9.48 10.98
N LEU A 70 12.86 10.31 10.26
CA LEU A 70 13.40 11.32 9.37
C LEU A 70 13.72 12.65 10.07
N GLY A 71 13.37 12.79 11.35
CA GLY A 71 13.57 14.02 12.11
C GLY A 71 12.65 15.17 11.70
N HIS A 72 11.45 14.86 11.21
CA HIS A 72 10.44 15.83 10.78
C HIS A 72 9.28 15.94 11.77
N THR A 73 8.71 17.13 11.85
CA THR A 73 7.38 17.39 12.42
C THR A 73 6.37 17.61 11.29
N PRO A 74 5.05 17.65 11.59
CA PRO A 74 4.06 17.95 10.55
C PRO A 74 4.23 19.32 9.88
N GLY A 75 4.84 20.30 10.57
CA GLY A 75 4.98 21.67 10.06
C GLY A 75 6.09 21.85 9.03
N ASP A 76 7.15 21.04 9.12
CA ASP A 76 8.32 21.07 8.22
C ASP A 76 8.38 19.86 7.27
N CYS A 77 7.47 18.89 7.42
CA CYS A 77 7.41 17.71 6.57
C CYS A 77 7.05 18.10 5.11
N PRO A 78 7.94 17.85 4.13
CA PRO A 78 7.76 18.32 2.75
C PRO A 78 6.84 17.40 1.91
N PHE A 79 6.21 16.40 2.53
CA PHE A 79 5.34 15.44 1.86
C PHE A 79 4.08 15.13 2.66
N SER A 80 3.08 14.57 1.97
CA SER A 80 1.77 14.32 2.55
C SER A 80 1.73 13.09 3.47
N PHE A 81 0.65 12.99 4.26
CA PHE A 81 0.34 11.79 5.06
C PHE A 81 0.37 10.50 4.23
N ALA A 82 -0.15 10.52 3.01
CA ALA A 82 -0.16 9.34 2.14
C ALA A 82 1.27 8.88 1.77
N ILE A 83 2.19 9.83 1.56
CA ILE A 83 3.61 9.53 1.33
C ILE A 83 4.26 8.96 2.59
N ALA A 84 4.04 9.59 3.76
CA ALA A 84 4.59 9.11 5.03
C ALA A 84 4.20 7.65 5.31
N VAL A 85 2.92 7.31 5.12
CA VAL A 85 2.41 5.93 5.27
C VAL A 85 3.08 4.95 4.30
N ARG A 86 3.46 5.40 3.09
CA ARG A 86 4.15 4.55 2.12
C ARG A 86 5.61 4.36 2.49
N LEU A 87 6.31 5.38 2.98
CA LEU A 87 7.71 5.26 3.38
C LEU A 87 7.91 4.25 4.53
N ASP A 88 6.92 4.06 5.41
CA ASP A 88 6.96 3.03 6.47
C ASP A 88 7.09 1.59 5.93
N LEU A 89 6.82 1.39 4.64
CA LEU A 89 6.90 0.09 3.98
C LEU A 89 8.33 -0.36 3.64
N VAL A 90 9.33 0.51 3.83
CA VAL A 90 10.75 0.23 3.61
C VAL A 90 11.57 0.40 4.88
N LYS A 91 12.80 -0.10 4.88
CA LYS A 91 13.71 -0.02 6.03
C LYS A 91 14.07 1.43 6.35
N PRO A 92 14.31 1.79 7.64
CA PRO A 92 14.70 3.14 8.06
C PRO A 92 15.85 3.74 7.23
N GLU A 93 16.87 2.96 6.88
CA GLU A 93 18.00 3.36 6.05
C GLU A 93 17.58 3.81 4.64
N GLN A 94 16.56 3.16 4.07
CA GLN A 94 16.03 3.45 2.73
C GLN A 94 15.02 4.60 2.75
N GLN A 95 14.36 4.85 3.88
CA GLN A 95 13.35 5.91 4.02
C GLN A 95 13.94 7.28 3.69
N LYS A 96 15.15 7.59 4.18
CA LYS A 96 15.80 8.90 3.97
C LYS A 96 16.10 9.15 2.50
N ALA A 97 16.64 8.15 1.80
CA ALA A 97 16.94 8.25 0.38
C ALA A 97 15.66 8.43 -0.47
N LEU A 98 14.62 7.63 -0.19
CA LEU A 98 13.34 7.76 -0.88
C LEU A 98 12.64 9.08 -0.57
N ALA A 99 12.63 9.53 0.68
CA ALA A 99 12.03 10.81 1.07
C ALA A 99 12.68 11.98 0.30
N LYS A 100 14.02 11.99 0.20
CA LYS A 100 14.74 12.99 -0.61
C LYS A 100 14.29 12.97 -2.06
N ARG A 101 14.17 11.78 -2.67
CA ARG A 101 13.70 11.62 -4.06
C ARG A 101 12.26 12.07 -4.24
N VAL A 102 11.37 11.76 -3.30
CA VAL A 102 9.97 12.22 -3.34
C VAL A 102 9.91 13.74 -3.45
N VAL A 103 10.74 14.45 -2.69
CA VAL A 103 10.81 15.92 -2.72
C VAL A 103 11.46 16.43 -4.00
N SER A 104 12.62 15.91 -4.38
CA SER A 104 13.38 16.43 -5.54
C SER A 104 12.73 16.09 -6.88
N GLU A 105 12.18 14.90 -7.03
CA GLU A 105 11.55 14.39 -8.26
C GLU A 105 10.03 14.60 -8.26
N LYS A 106 9.46 15.17 -7.18
CA LYS A 106 8.01 15.35 -6.99
C LYS A 106 7.21 14.07 -7.22
N LEU A 107 7.70 12.95 -6.67
CA LEU A 107 7.08 11.65 -6.88
C LEU A 107 5.65 11.64 -6.34
N SER A 108 4.73 11.19 -7.19
CA SER A 108 3.36 10.88 -6.76
C SER A 108 3.34 9.63 -5.89
N THR A 109 2.23 9.42 -5.16
CA THR A 109 2.07 8.23 -4.31
C THR A 109 2.16 6.92 -5.09
N SER A 110 1.72 6.90 -6.35
CA SER A 110 1.80 5.70 -7.20
C SER A 110 3.22 5.43 -7.70
N GLN A 111 3.98 6.48 -8.04
CA GLN A 111 5.40 6.35 -8.39
C GLN A 111 6.22 5.86 -7.18
N LEU A 112 5.96 6.40 -5.99
CA LEU A 112 6.61 5.93 -4.76
C LEU A 112 6.29 4.45 -4.47
N GLU A 113 5.07 4.01 -4.70
CA GLU A 113 4.72 2.58 -4.56
C GLU A 113 5.46 1.68 -5.54
N PHE A 114 5.75 2.17 -6.75
CA PHE A 114 6.54 1.44 -7.73
C PHE A 114 7.99 1.27 -7.26
N GLU A 115 8.62 2.36 -6.80
CA GLU A 115 9.96 2.35 -6.20
C GLU A 115 10.06 1.39 -4.99
N ILE A 116 9.09 1.45 -4.08
CA ILE A 116 9.00 0.54 -2.94
C ILE A 116 8.85 -0.92 -3.39
N SER A 117 8.09 -1.16 -4.44
CA SER A 117 7.89 -2.51 -4.97
C SER A 117 9.20 -3.07 -5.57
N ALA A 118 9.96 -2.24 -6.30
CA ALA A 118 11.27 -2.62 -6.82
C ALA A 118 12.27 -2.94 -5.69
N LEU A 119 12.32 -2.12 -4.65
CA LEU A 119 13.17 -2.37 -3.47
C LEU A 119 12.78 -3.67 -2.74
N ARG A 120 11.49 -4.00 -2.68
CA ARG A 120 11.00 -5.25 -2.06
C ARG A 120 11.27 -6.49 -2.91
N GLN A 121 11.33 -6.35 -4.24
CA GLN A 121 11.67 -7.46 -5.14
C GLN A 121 13.16 -7.86 -5.04
N GLN A 122 14.01 -6.95 -4.59
CA GLN A 122 15.42 -7.24 -4.29
C GLN A 122 15.59 -8.04 -2.98
N GLU A 123 14.55 -8.10 -2.14
CA GLU A 123 14.57 -8.94 -0.93
C GLU A 123 14.01 -10.33 -1.21
N PRO A 124 14.62 -11.40 -0.67
CA PRO A 124 14.07 -12.73 -0.79
C PRO A 124 12.66 -12.77 -0.16
N PRO A 125 11.67 -13.42 -0.80
CA PRO A 125 10.32 -13.47 -0.28
C PRO A 125 10.33 -14.14 1.11
N LYS A 126 9.83 -13.41 2.12
CA LYS A 126 9.70 -13.97 3.48
C LYS A 126 8.75 -15.18 3.43
N PRO A 127 9.14 -16.35 3.95
CA PRO A 127 8.28 -17.53 3.97
C PRO A 127 6.97 -17.23 4.74
N GLY A 128 5.83 -17.60 4.15
CA GLY A 128 4.50 -17.38 4.74
C GLY A 128 3.89 -15.99 4.51
N ARG A 129 4.57 -15.08 3.80
CA ARG A 129 3.96 -13.80 3.43
C ARG A 129 2.89 -14.05 2.36
N GLN A 130 1.63 -13.74 2.70
CA GLN A 130 0.55 -13.80 1.73
C GLN A 130 0.86 -12.93 0.50
N PRO A 131 0.39 -13.33 -0.71
CA PRO A 131 0.54 -12.53 -1.90
C PRO A 131 0.09 -11.09 -1.64
N MET A 132 0.80 -10.11 -2.19
CA MET A 132 0.44 -8.70 -2.00
C MET A 132 -1.05 -8.49 -2.33
N LEU A 133 -1.76 -7.66 -1.56
CA LEU A 133 -3.17 -7.33 -1.81
C LEU A 133 -3.43 -6.92 -3.27
N ARG A 134 -2.42 -6.32 -3.93
CA ARG A 134 -2.45 -5.98 -5.36
C ARG A 134 -2.41 -7.19 -6.26
N PHE A 135 -1.63 -8.21 -5.92
CA PHE A 135 -1.59 -9.48 -6.63
C PHE A 135 -2.94 -10.21 -6.49
N ALA A 136 -3.47 -10.32 -5.26
CA ALA A 136 -4.79 -10.92 -5.05
C ALA A 136 -5.90 -10.17 -5.80
N ARG A 137 -5.87 -8.83 -5.81
CA ARG A 137 -6.79 -8.01 -6.62
C ARG A 137 -6.56 -8.15 -8.13
N ALA A 138 -5.32 -8.33 -8.57
CA ALA A 138 -5.01 -8.56 -9.97
C ALA A 138 -5.53 -9.93 -10.42
N MET A 139 -5.34 -10.97 -9.61
CA MET A 139 -5.90 -12.30 -9.83
C MET A 139 -7.43 -12.27 -9.88
N GLY A 140 -8.10 -11.63 -8.91
CA GLY A 140 -9.56 -11.52 -8.95
C GLY A 140 -10.10 -10.73 -10.15
N ARG A 141 -9.34 -9.74 -10.66
CA ARG A 141 -9.69 -9.06 -11.92
C ARG A 141 -9.48 -9.93 -13.14
N LEU A 142 -8.42 -10.74 -13.16
CA LEU A 142 -8.15 -11.69 -14.23
C LEU A 142 -9.20 -12.81 -14.26
N GLU A 143 -9.58 -13.34 -13.09
CA GLU A 143 -10.66 -14.31 -12.94
C GLU A 143 -11.99 -13.73 -13.44
N ALA A 144 -12.36 -12.52 -13.02
CA ALA A 144 -13.58 -11.88 -13.48
C ALA A 144 -13.57 -11.55 -14.99
N PHE A 145 -12.39 -11.32 -15.57
CA PHE A 145 -12.18 -11.13 -17.00
C PHE A 145 -12.36 -12.44 -17.78
N VAL A 146 -11.77 -13.54 -17.29
CA VAL A 146 -11.92 -14.90 -17.86
C VAL A 146 -13.36 -15.41 -17.74
N ASP A 147 -14.02 -15.16 -16.61
CA ASP A 147 -15.44 -15.48 -16.36
C ASP A 147 -16.40 -14.69 -17.26
N GLY A 148 -15.89 -13.77 -18.08
CA GLY A 148 -16.69 -12.99 -19.01
C GLY A 148 -17.57 -11.92 -18.35
N ARG A 149 -17.44 -11.68 -17.04
CA ARG A 149 -18.21 -10.61 -16.35
C ARG A 149 -17.85 -9.20 -16.85
N TYR A 150 -16.68 -9.07 -17.47
CA TYR A 150 -16.32 -7.96 -18.32
C TYR A 150 -16.42 -8.44 -19.78
N HIS A 151 -17.59 -8.30 -20.41
CA HIS A 151 -17.87 -8.80 -21.76
C HIS A 151 -17.06 -8.05 -22.83
N LEU A 152 -15.80 -8.44 -23.04
CA LEU A 152 -15.05 -7.97 -24.21
C LEU A 152 -15.72 -8.40 -25.52
N GLY A 153 -16.30 -9.61 -25.56
CA GLY A 153 -16.94 -10.16 -26.76
C GLY A 153 -18.12 -9.32 -27.29
N GLY A 154 -18.86 -8.62 -26.42
CA GLY A 154 -19.93 -7.70 -26.83
C GLY A 154 -19.41 -6.36 -27.34
N ASP A 155 -18.27 -5.89 -26.81
CA ASP A 155 -17.63 -4.62 -27.16
C ASP A 155 -16.62 -4.74 -28.33
N LEU A 156 -16.23 -5.95 -28.75
CA LEU A 156 -15.37 -6.15 -29.94
C LEU A 156 -16.01 -5.61 -31.22
N ASN A 157 -17.34 -5.68 -31.34
CA ASN A 157 -18.08 -5.14 -32.48
C ASN A 157 -18.06 -3.60 -32.53
N ARG A 158 -17.74 -2.94 -31.41
CA ARG A 158 -17.56 -1.49 -31.32
C ARG A 158 -16.11 -1.04 -31.51
N ALA A 159 -15.17 -1.97 -31.61
CA ALA A 159 -13.78 -1.63 -31.89
C ALA A 159 -13.63 -0.95 -33.26
N ASP A 160 -14.53 -1.25 -34.20
CA ASP A 160 -14.56 -0.62 -35.52
C ASP A 160 -15.14 0.80 -35.51
N GLU A 161 -15.90 1.16 -34.46
CA GLU A 161 -16.45 2.50 -34.25
C GLU A 161 -15.44 3.45 -33.55
N LEU A 162 -14.28 2.94 -33.14
CA LEU A 162 -13.22 3.74 -32.52
C LEU A 162 -12.46 4.56 -33.57
N ASP A 163 -12.18 5.81 -33.22
CA ASP A 163 -11.22 6.64 -33.96
C ASP A 163 -9.80 6.03 -33.94
N ASP A 164 -9.00 6.40 -34.94
CA ASP A 164 -7.66 5.82 -35.15
C ASP A 164 -6.73 6.01 -33.95
N ALA A 165 -6.86 7.12 -33.23
CA ALA A 165 -6.05 7.42 -32.05
C ALA A 165 -6.38 6.47 -30.88
N LYS A 166 -7.67 6.27 -30.59
CA LYS A 166 -8.13 5.30 -29.58
C LYS A 166 -7.80 3.87 -29.99
N ARG A 167 -7.95 3.53 -31.27
CA ARG A 167 -7.57 2.21 -31.80
C ARG A 167 -6.08 1.93 -31.60
N ALA A 168 -5.21 2.87 -31.95
CA ALA A 168 -3.77 2.76 -31.73
C ALA A 168 -3.40 2.63 -30.24
N GLN A 169 -4.08 3.38 -29.37
CA GLN A 169 -3.89 3.30 -27.92
C GLN A 169 -4.31 1.92 -27.37
N MET A 170 -5.45 1.39 -27.82
CA MET A 170 -5.92 0.07 -27.41
C MET A 170 -4.98 -1.05 -27.89
N LEU A 171 -4.49 -0.96 -29.13
CA LEU A 171 -3.48 -1.90 -29.65
C LEU A 171 -2.19 -1.88 -28.82
N LYS A 172 -1.71 -0.69 -28.45
CA LYS A 172 -0.53 -0.53 -27.59
C LYS A 172 -0.75 -1.13 -26.20
N LEU A 173 -1.93 -0.90 -25.61
CA LEU A 173 -2.29 -1.48 -24.31
C LEU A 173 -2.39 -3.01 -24.39
N ALA A 174 -3.02 -3.55 -25.43
CA ALA A 174 -3.14 -4.98 -25.65
C ALA A 174 -1.76 -5.65 -25.82
N ALA A 175 -0.86 -5.04 -26.60
CA ALA A 175 0.52 -5.52 -26.76
C ALA A 175 1.28 -5.52 -25.42
N THR A 176 1.10 -4.48 -24.62
CA THR A 176 1.72 -4.38 -23.29
C THR A 176 1.21 -5.47 -22.34
N VAL A 177 -0.11 -5.71 -22.31
CA VAL A 177 -0.73 -6.77 -21.51
C VAL A 177 -0.22 -8.14 -21.96
N ARG A 178 -0.16 -8.41 -23.27
CA ARG A 178 0.36 -9.68 -23.81
C ARG A 178 1.80 -9.92 -23.36
N ALA A 179 2.68 -8.93 -23.51
CA ALA A 179 4.07 -9.06 -23.08
C ALA A 179 4.21 -9.32 -21.57
N GLN A 180 3.37 -8.70 -20.75
CA GLN A 180 3.34 -8.94 -19.31
C GLN A 180 2.84 -10.35 -18.97
N LEU A 181 1.80 -10.84 -19.64
CA LEU A 181 1.30 -12.20 -19.45
C LEU A 181 2.33 -13.25 -19.87
N GLU A 182 3.06 -13.03 -20.97
CA GLU A 182 4.17 -13.91 -21.38
C GLU A 182 5.30 -13.96 -20.34
N GLN A 183 5.62 -12.84 -19.69
CA GLN A 183 6.60 -12.82 -18.59
C GLN A 183 6.10 -13.61 -17.38
N VAL A 184 4.80 -13.50 -17.05
CA VAL A 184 4.17 -14.30 -15.99
C VAL A 184 4.21 -15.79 -16.34
N GLU A 185 3.87 -16.17 -17.57
CA GLU A 185 3.91 -17.56 -18.03
C GLU A 185 5.34 -18.13 -18.00
N LYS A 186 6.35 -17.36 -18.42
CA LYS A 186 7.77 -17.71 -18.29
C LYS A 186 8.18 -17.89 -16.83
N ALA A 187 7.73 -17.03 -15.93
CA ALA A 187 8.00 -17.17 -14.49
C ALA A 187 7.33 -18.41 -13.88
N LEU A 188 6.10 -18.73 -14.30
CA LEU A 188 5.36 -19.91 -13.84
C LEU A 188 5.96 -21.22 -14.38
N SER A 189 6.40 -21.23 -15.64
CA SER A 189 7.00 -22.40 -16.30
C SER A 189 8.45 -22.66 -15.86
N SER A 190 9.20 -21.61 -15.49
CA SER A 190 10.56 -21.73 -14.93
C SER A 190 10.59 -22.07 -13.44
N GLY A 191 9.43 -22.05 -12.76
CA GLY A 191 9.28 -22.50 -11.39
C GLY A 191 9.58 -23.98 -11.24
N LYS A 192 10.84 -24.32 -10.98
CA LYS A 192 11.26 -25.65 -10.47
C LYS A 192 10.27 -26.06 -9.38
N LYS A 193 9.60 -27.21 -9.57
CA LYS A 193 8.77 -27.87 -8.54
C LYS A 193 9.51 -27.77 -7.21
N ALA A 194 8.92 -27.10 -6.23
CA ALA A 194 9.45 -27.09 -4.88
C ALA A 194 9.69 -28.54 -4.46
N ALA A 195 10.97 -28.91 -4.27
CA ALA A 195 11.33 -30.25 -3.85
C ALA A 195 10.50 -30.58 -2.60
N LYS A 196 9.66 -31.62 -2.70
CA LYS A 196 8.92 -32.17 -1.56
C LYS A 196 9.95 -32.36 -0.45
N ARG A 197 9.85 -31.59 0.63
CA ARG A 197 10.61 -31.81 1.86
C ARG A 197 10.35 -33.26 2.27
N GLY A 198 11.34 -34.12 2.04
CA GLY A 198 11.32 -35.49 2.49
C GLY A 198 11.18 -35.48 4.01
N LYS A 199 10.07 -36.04 4.49
CA LYS A 199 9.85 -36.35 5.89
C LYS A 199 10.89 -37.40 6.27
N LYS A 200 11.99 -37.00 6.93
CA LYS A 200 12.87 -37.96 7.60
C LYS A 200 12.13 -38.48 8.83
N LYS A 201 12.06 -39.81 8.91
CA LYS A 201 11.44 -40.60 9.97
C LYS A 201 12.05 -40.30 11.33
#